data_AF-U4KEK1-F1
#
_entry.id   AF-U4KEK1-F1
#
_cell.length_a   1.000
_cell.length_b   1.000
_cell.length_c   1.000
_cell.angle_alpha   90.00
_cell.angle_beta   90.00
_cell.angle_gamma   90.00
#
_symmetry.space_group_name_H-M   'P 1'
#
loop_
_entity.id
_entity.type
_entity.pdbx_description
1 polymer ?
#
loop_
_entity_poly.entity_id
_entity_poly.type
_entity_poly.pdbx_seq_one_letter_code
_entity_poly.pdbx_strand_id
1 'polypeptide(L)'
;MKGTISKGIIGWSAAALLIPSLSFATTLRLAENQPESNPVTVAMHKFAELTSTYSNGEVKVKVFSGAQLGQEAETIEQTQAGIIDLTRVNSVTLANVSPSVGVFTLPYIFKNIKHKYRVLDSDIGDEVRADMAKYGLVGFEFMEAGTRSFYTTEEHPVKSIEDMKGLKIRVQKSPISISMVNLVGGVATPMNYGEVFSSLQTGVIDGAENDYVSYLTSGHYEVAPNYVEDGHLSPPAILIMNKAKFDSLPENHRNAIAKAAKEAAIFERDLMIRANIEAKEKVVAAGVKVTVIDNTPFQQAVQPVYEEFPKLLPLVNRIKAVK
;
A
#
# COMPACT_ATOMS: atom_id res chain seq x y z
N MET A 1 -72.39 33.51 -53.10
CA MET A 1 -72.20 32.08 -52.76
C MET A 1 -71.11 31.97 -51.70
N LYS A 2 -71.44 31.31 -50.59
CA LYS A 2 -70.55 31.06 -49.45
C LYS A 2 -69.40 30.13 -49.87
N GLY A 3 -68.16 30.48 -49.55
CA GLY A 3 -66.98 29.63 -49.73
C GLY A 3 -66.18 29.59 -48.44
N THR A 4 -66.19 28.43 -47.81
CA THR A 4 -65.78 28.14 -46.43
C THR A 4 -64.26 28.10 -46.27
N ILE A 5 -63.79 28.59 -45.12
CA ILE A 5 -62.42 28.58 -44.60
C ILE A 5 -61.97 27.13 -44.33
N SER A 6 -60.78 26.72 -44.80
CA SER A 6 -60.02 25.64 -44.16
C SER A 6 -58.61 26.14 -43.80
N LYS A 7 -58.39 26.32 -42.50
CA LYS A 7 -57.05 26.55 -41.93
C LYS A 7 -56.48 25.19 -41.57
N GLY A 8 -55.60 24.66 -42.41
CA GLY A 8 -54.79 23.50 -42.07
C GLY A 8 -53.72 23.90 -41.06
N ILE A 9 -53.84 23.43 -39.81
CA ILE A 9 -52.79 23.53 -38.81
C ILE A 9 -51.77 22.42 -39.12
N ILE A 10 -50.62 22.80 -39.69
CA ILE A 10 -49.47 21.90 -39.83
C ILE A 10 -48.82 21.81 -38.45
N GLY A 11 -49.12 20.75 -37.70
CA GLY A 11 -48.44 20.44 -36.46
C GLY A 11 -47.00 20.02 -36.73
N TRP A 12 -46.05 20.88 -36.37
CA TRP A 12 -44.63 20.51 -36.32
C TRP A 12 -44.42 19.66 -35.05
N SER A 13 -44.46 18.33 -35.21
CA SER A 13 -43.95 17.42 -34.19
C SER A 13 -42.43 17.61 -34.11
N ALA A 14 -41.96 18.38 -33.14
CA ALA A 14 -40.55 18.46 -32.79
C ALA A 14 -40.14 17.10 -32.21
N ALA A 15 -39.63 16.21 -33.06
CA ALA A 15 -38.91 15.03 -32.62
C ALA A 15 -37.65 15.51 -31.90
N ALA A 16 -37.63 15.38 -30.57
CA ALA A 16 -36.43 15.60 -29.78
C ALA A 16 -35.39 14.55 -30.20
N LEU A 17 -34.45 14.95 -31.05
CA LEU A 17 -33.26 14.18 -31.36
C LEU A 17 -32.48 14.01 -30.05
N LEU A 18 -32.60 12.83 -29.44
CA LEU A 18 -31.68 12.35 -28.43
C LEU A 18 -30.31 12.24 -29.11
N ILE A 19 -29.52 13.30 -29.02
CA ILE A 19 -28.09 13.22 -29.33
C ILE A 19 -27.51 12.33 -28.23
N PRO A 20 -27.00 11.12 -28.53
CA PRO A 20 -26.31 10.34 -27.52
C PRO A 20 -25.13 11.18 -27.05
N SER A 21 -25.12 11.55 -25.77
CA SER A 21 -23.97 12.18 -25.16
C SER A 21 -22.80 11.22 -25.33
N LEU A 22 -21.82 11.59 -26.15
CA LEU A 22 -20.52 10.95 -26.18
C LEU A 22 -19.88 11.16 -24.79
N SER A 23 -20.18 10.26 -23.85
CA SER A 23 -19.52 10.18 -22.56
C SER A 23 -18.08 9.74 -22.83
N PHE A 24 -17.15 10.70 -22.86
CA PHE A 24 -15.73 10.37 -22.92
C PHE A 24 -15.36 9.68 -21.60
N ALA A 25 -14.97 8.41 -21.69
CA ALA A 25 -14.54 7.65 -20.53
C ALA A 25 -13.36 8.37 -19.85
N THR A 26 -13.52 8.71 -18.57
CA THR A 26 -12.44 9.28 -17.76
C THR A 26 -11.40 8.19 -17.54
N THR A 27 -10.18 8.42 -18.00
CA THR A 27 -9.05 7.50 -17.75
C THR A 27 -8.20 8.03 -16.62
N LEU A 28 -8.05 7.25 -15.56
CA LEU A 28 -7.20 7.51 -14.40
C LEU A 28 -5.93 6.66 -14.49
N ARG A 29 -4.77 7.24 -14.18
CA ARG A 29 -3.48 6.53 -14.15
C ARG A 29 -3.14 6.13 -12.72
N LEU A 30 -2.87 4.84 -12.51
CA LEU A 30 -2.50 4.27 -11.23
C LEU A 30 -1.04 3.80 -11.27
N ALA A 31 -0.20 4.33 -10.38
CA ALA A 31 1.17 3.87 -10.19
C ALA A 31 1.27 2.80 -9.09
N GLU A 32 1.99 1.72 -9.41
CA GLU A 32 2.23 0.54 -8.56
C GLU A 32 3.71 0.14 -8.67
N ASN A 33 4.42 0.04 -7.55
CA ASN A 33 5.86 -0.22 -7.56
C ASN A 33 6.20 -1.71 -7.64
N GLN A 34 5.30 -2.60 -7.24
CA GLN A 34 5.51 -4.04 -7.26
C GLN A 34 5.34 -4.64 -8.68
N PRO A 35 5.99 -5.77 -8.98
CA PRO A 35 5.85 -6.45 -10.28
C PRO A 35 4.42 -6.98 -10.50
N GLU A 36 4.10 -7.33 -11.74
CA GLU A 36 2.78 -7.88 -12.14
C GLU A 36 2.37 -9.14 -11.35
N SER A 37 3.34 -9.96 -10.95
CA SER A 37 3.09 -11.19 -10.19
C SER A 37 2.74 -10.96 -8.71
N ASN A 38 2.94 -9.75 -8.19
CA ASN A 38 2.66 -9.46 -6.79
C ASN A 38 1.14 -9.39 -6.55
N PRO A 39 0.59 -10.04 -5.51
CA PRO A 39 -0.83 -10.00 -5.17
C PRO A 39 -1.45 -8.61 -5.10
N VAL A 40 -0.70 -7.62 -4.63
CA VAL A 40 -1.23 -6.26 -4.54
C VAL A 40 -1.39 -5.65 -5.93
N THR A 41 -0.48 -5.90 -6.87
CA THR A 41 -0.63 -5.51 -8.28
C THR A 41 -1.83 -6.20 -8.92
N VAL A 42 -2.03 -7.49 -8.64
CA VAL A 42 -3.22 -8.24 -9.08
C VAL A 42 -4.50 -7.58 -8.55
N ALA A 43 -4.51 -7.13 -7.29
CA ALA A 43 -5.63 -6.41 -6.73
C ALA A 43 -5.84 -5.02 -7.36
N MET A 44 -4.79 -4.33 -7.79
CA MET A 44 -4.92 -3.05 -8.51
C MET A 44 -5.56 -3.24 -9.89
N HIS A 45 -5.29 -4.36 -10.58
CA HIS A 45 -6.04 -4.73 -11.78
C HIS A 45 -7.50 -5.06 -11.47
N LYS A 46 -7.78 -5.74 -10.35
CA LYS A 46 -9.15 -6.00 -9.90
C LYS A 46 -9.90 -4.69 -9.58
N PHE A 47 -9.23 -3.73 -8.92
CA PHE A 47 -9.76 -2.39 -8.69
C PHE A 47 -10.11 -1.69 -10.02
N ALA A 48 -9.23 -1.78 -11.03
CA ALA A 48 -9.49 -1.20 -12.34
C ALA A 48 -10.72 -1.82 -13.04
N GLU A 49 -10.85 -3.14 -12.99
CA GLU A 49 -12.00 -3.90 -13.50
C GLU A 49 -13.31 -3.49 -12.79
N LEU A 50 -13.30 -3.46 -11.46
CA LEU A 50 -14.47 -3.11 -10.65
C LEU A 50 -14.89 -1.64 -10.84
N THR A 51 -13.91 -0.72 -10.93
CA THR A 51 -14.17 0.69 -11.21
C THR A 51 -14.88 0.86 -12.54
N SER A 52 -14.40 0.17 -13.59
CA SER A 52 -15.08 0.16 -14.89
C SER A 52 -16.47 -0.44 -14.80
N THR A 53 -16.65 -1.53 -14.06
CA THR A 53 -17.95 -2.19 -13.92
C THR A 53 -18.96 -1.29 -13.21
N TYR A 54 -18.62 -0.71 -12.07
CA TYR A 54 -19.54 0.13 -11.28
C TYR A 54 -19.80 1.49 -11.90
N SER A 55 -18.94 1.95 -12.81
CA SER A 55 -19.16 3.18 -13.58
C SER A 55 -19.79 2.93 -14.96
N ASN A 56 -20.24 1.71 -15.28
CA ASN A 56 -20.74 1.34 -16.62
C ASN A 56 -19.75 1.68 -17.76
N GLY A 57 -18.44 1.57 -17.47
CA GLY A 57 -17.36 1.86 -18.40
C GLY A 57 -16.97 3.35 -18.50
N GLU A 58 -17.64 4.24 -17.78
CA GLU A 58 -17.36 5.69 -17.82
C GLU A 58 -16.08 6.08 -17.10
N VAL A 59 -15.58 5.23 -16.18
CA VAL A 59 -14.28 5.40 -15.54
C VAL A 59 -13.40 4.18 -15.85
N LYS A 60 -12.23 4.43 -16.42
CA LYS A 60 -11.20 3.42 -16.68
C LYS A 60 -9.98 3.74 -15.83
N VAL A 61 -9.35 2.71 -15.28
CA VAL A 61 -8.08 2.85 -14.57
C VAL A 61 -7.02 2.11 -15.38
N LYS A 62 -5.93 2.80 -15.69
CA LYS A 62 -4.75 2.21 -16.33
C LYS A 62 -3.68 2.01 -15.25
N VAL A 63 -3.36 0.76 -14.97
CA VAL A 63 -2.34 0.36 -13.99
C VAL A 63 -0.96 0.35 -14.66
N PHE A 64 0.00 1.02 -14.02
CA PHE A 64 1.41 1.03 -14.40
C PHE A 64 2.19 0.41 -13.23
N SER A 65 2.47 -0.88 -13.35
CA SER A 65 3.16 -1.70 -12.33
C SER A 65 4.68 -1.63 -12.49
N GLY A 66 5.41 -2.30 -11.58
CA GLY A 66 6.86 -2.46 -11.67
C GLY A 66 7.62 -1.14 -11.60
N ALA A 67 7.05 -0.15 -10.91
CA ALA A 67 7.64 1.19 -10.75
C ALA A 67 7.86 1.92 -12.09
N GLN A 68 7.05 1.63 -13.13
CA GLN A 68 7.11 2.32 -14.42
C GLN A 68 6.95 3.85 -14.32
N LEU A 69 6.25 4.33 -13.29
CA LEU A 69 6.02 5.76 -13.04
C LEU A 69 6.85 6.33 -11.88
N GLY A 70 7.81 5.56 -11.35
CA GLY A 70 8.63 5.93 -10.18
C GLY A 70 8.44 5.00 -8.98
N GLN A 71 9.24 5.21 -7.94
CA GLN A 71 9.10 4.52 -6.66
C GLN A 71 8.08 5.27 -5.79
N GLU A 72 7.73 4.69 -4.63
CA GLU A 72 6.59 5.18 -3.83
C GLU A 72 6.71 6.65 -3.42
N ALA A 73 7.91 7.13 -3.09
CA ALA A 73 8.10 8.53 -2.71
C ALA A 73 7.76 9.48 -3.87
N GLU A 74 8.28 9.18 -5.06
CA GLU A 74 8.04 9.99 -6.26
C GLU A 74 6.59 9.88 -6.72
N THR A 75 5.94 8.72 -6.59
CA THR A 75 4.53 8.57 -7.00
C THR A 75 3.56 9.22 -6.03
N ILE A 76 3.87 9.30 -4.74
CA ILE A 76 3.08 10.10 -3.78
C ILE A 76 3.14 11.58 -4.16
N GLU A 77 4.33 12.12 -4.40
CA GLU A 77 4.51 13.52 -4.82
C GLU A 77 3.79 13.81 -6.14
N GLN A 78 3.94 12.94 -7.14
CA GLN A 78 3.22 13.06 -8.42
C GLN A 78 1.70 13.01 -8.24
N THR A 79 1.20 12.18 -7.31
CA THR A 79 -0.23 12.09 -7.01
C THR A 79 -0.72 13.37 -6.33
N GLN A 80 0.03 13.92 -5.36
CA GLN A 80 -0.31 15.21 -4.73
C GLN A 80 -0.35 16.35 -5.75
N ALA A 81 0.61 16.37 -6.69
CA ALA A 81 0.69 17.35 -7.77
C ALA A 81 -0.38 17.14 -8.87
N GLY A 82 -1.12 16.03 -8.87
CA GLY A 82 -2.07 15.68 -9.93
C GLY A 82 -1.43 15.25 -11.25
N ILE A 83 -0.11 14.99 -11.24
CA ILE A 83 0.64 14.46 -12.38
C ILE A 83 0.26 13.02 -12.66
N ILE A 84 -0.10 12.23 -11.64
CA ILE A 84 -0.78 10.94 -11.75
C ILE A 84 -2.03 10.97 -10.88
N ASP A 85 -3.03 10.15 -11.21
CA ASP A 85 -4.33 10.24 -10.54
C ASP A 85 -4.36 9.44 -9.24
N LEU A 86 -3.75 8.25 -9.26
CA LEU A 86 -3.77 7.26 -8.19
C LEU A 86 -2.37 6.67 -7.97
N THR A 87 -2.06 6.28 -6.74
CA THR A 87 -0.92 5.41 -6.44
C THR A 87 -1.25 4.47 -5.28
N ARG A 88 -0.75 3.24 -5.35
CA ARG A 88 -0.76 2.30 -4.23
C ARG A 88 0.61 2.33 -3.58
N VAL A 89 0.65 2.57 -2.27
CA VAL A 89 1.92 2.68 -1.52
C VAL A 89 1.86 2.00 -0.16
N ASN A 90 3.02 1.68 0.39
CA ASN A 90 3.16 1.26 1.78
C ASN A 90 2.96 2.44 2.75
N SER A 91 2.30 2.19 3.88
CA SER A 91 2.12 3.22 4.92
C SER A 91 3.43 3.75 5.52
N VAL A 92 4.52 2.97 5.46
CA VAL A 92 5.86 3.40 5.91
C VAL A 92 6.35 4.60 5.11
N THR A 93 6.27 4.55 3.78
CA THR A 93 6.66 5.68 2.93
C THR A 93 5.67 6.82 3.05
N LEU A 94 4.36 6.51 3.11
CA LEU A 94 3.30 7.52 3.21
C LEU A 94 3.37 8.33 4.51
N ALA A 95 3.91 7.78 5.60
CA ALA A 95 4.07 8.47 6.87
C ALA A 95 4.94 9.75 6.79
N ASN A 96 5.80 9.87 5.78
CA ASN A 96 6.56 11.10 5.53
C ASN A 96 5.67 12.25 5.05
N VAL A 97 4.52 11.94 4.45
CA VAL A 97 3.56 12.91 3.90
C VAL A 97 2.34 13.08 4.79
N SER A 98 1.78 11.98 5.30
CA SER A 98 0.64 11.98 6.21
C SER A 98 1.01 11.32 7.54
N PRO A 99 1.60 12.06 8.51
CA PRO A 99 2.23 11.49 9.69
C PRO A 99 1.36 10.58 10.56
N SER A 100 0.03 10.79 10.62
CA SER A 100 -0.86 9.97 11.42
C SER A 100 -0.89 8.50 10.99
N VAL A 101 -0.68 8.21 9.70
CA VAL A 101 -0.58 6.80 9.22
C VAL A 101 0.66 6.09 9.76
N GLY A 102 1.66 6.84 10.21
CA GLY A 102 2.87 6.32 10.84
C GLY A 102 2.58 5.50 12.10
N VAL A 103 1.43 5.68 12.77
CA VAL A 103 1.08 4.86 13.93
C VAL A 103 0.99 3.37 13.59
N PHE A 104 0.56 3.02 12.37
CA PHE A 104 0.47 1.63 11.90
C PHE A 104 1.82 1.04 11.50
N THR A 105 2.88 1.85 11.55
CA THR A 105 4.25 1.49 11.18
C THR A 105 5.17 1.38 12.39
N LEU A 106 4.65 1.57 13.61
CA LEU A 106 5.40 1.37 14.83
C LEU A 106 5.68 -0.13 15.05
N PRO A 107 6.89 -0.50 15.49
CA PRO A 107 7.26 -1.89 15.64
C PRO A 107 6.38 -2.58 16.68
N TYR A 108 5.88 -3.78 16.36
CA TYR A 108 5.00 -4.57 17.21
C TYR A 108 3.70 -3.88 17.67
N ILE A 109 3.21 -2.87 16.95
CA ILE A 109 1.96 -2.16 17.32
C ILE A 109 0.73 -3.08 17.26
N PHE A 110 0.72 -4.05 16.35
CA PHE A 110 -0.35 -5.02 16.19
C PHE A 110 -0.02 -6.34 16.89
N LYS A 111 -0.96 -6.86 17.69
CA LYS A 111 -0.81 -8.15 18.39
C LYS A 111 -0.80 -9.36 17.43
N ASN A 112 -1.56 -9.26 16.35
CA ASN A 112 -1.70 -10.26 15.28
C ASN A 112 -2.54 -9.68 14.13
N ILE A 113 -2.68 -10.43 13.05
CA ILE A 113 -3.44 -10.00 11.86
C ILE A 113 -4.92 -9.69 12.15
N LYS A 114 -5.56 -10.44 13.06
CA LYS A 114 -6.96 -10.17 13.43
C LYS A 114 -7.08 -8.83 14.17
N HIS A 115 -6.14 -8.53 15.07
CA HIS A 115 -6.07 -7.24 15.75
C HIS A 115 -5.78 -6.11 14.77
N LYS A 116 -4.86 -6.32 13.82
CA LYS A 116 -4.57 -5.38 12.72
C LYS A 116 -5.85 -5.00 11.97
N TYR A 117 -6.59 -5.96 11.45
CA TYR A 117 -7.82 -5.65 10.69
C TYR A 117 -8.89 -4.99 11.54
N ARG A 118 -9.08 -5.40 12.80
CA ARG A 118 -10.03 -4.70 13.69
C ARG A 118 -9.67 -3.23 13.91
N VAL A 119 -8.38 -2.89 13.95
CA VAL A 119 -7.92 -1.50 14.07
C VAL A 119 -8.09 -0.74 12.75
N LEU A 120 -7.66 -1.34 11.64
CA LEU A 120 -7.70 -0.70 10.32
C LEU A 120 -9.14 -0.47 9.82
N ASP A 121 -10.08 -1.30 10.26
CA ASP A 121 -11.50 -1.23 9.89
C ASP A 121 -12.36 -0.53 10.98
N SER A 122 -11.73 0.12 11.98
CA SER A 122 -12.43 0.92 13.00
C SER A 122 -12.38 2.43 12.70
N ASP A 123 -13.00 3.20 13.59
CA ASP A 123 -12.88 4.65 13.69
C ASP A 123 -11.43 5.16 13.67
N ILE A 124 -10.45 4.38 14.16
CA ILE A 124 -9.02 4.72 14.12
C ILE A 124 -8.54 4.73 12.67
N GLY A 125 -8.87 3.69 11.90
CA GLY A 125 -8.54 3.61 10.48
C GLY A 125 -9.23 4.71 9.68
N ASP A 126 -10.50 4.98 9.96
CA ASP A 126 -11.27 6.05 9.31
C ASP A 126 -10.66 7.43 9.57
N GLU A 127 -10.28 7.73 10.81
CA GLU A 127 -9.63 8.98 11.20
C GLU A 127 -8.30 9.18 10.47
N VAL A 128 -7.46 8.14 10.45
CA VAL A 128 -6.15 8.18 9.79
C VAL A 128 -6.29 8.38 8.27
N ARG A 129 -7.28 7.77 7.62
CA ARG A 129 -7.55 7.98 6.19
C ARG A 129 -8.10 9.37 5.92
N ALA A 130 -9.00 9.87 6.76
CA ALA A 130 -9.57 11.21 6.62
C ALA A 130 -8.50 12.31 6.73
N ASP A 131 -7.49 12.10 7.58
CA ASP A 131 -6.36 13.01 7.76
C ASP A 131 -5.57 13.27 6.47
N MET A 132 -5.57 12.32 5.53
CA MET A 132 -4.87 12.45 4.24
C MET A 132 -5.39 13.61 3.39
N ALA A 133 -6.65 14.03 3.61
CA ALA A 133 -7.25 15.17 2.91
C ALA A 133 -6.50 16.48 3.15
N LYS A 134 -5.84 16.63 4.32
CA LYS A 134 -4.99 17.78 4.66
C LYS A 134 -3.80 17.92 3.71
N TYR A 135 -3.40 16.82 3.07
CA TYR A 135 -2.26 16.73 2.18
C TYR A 135 -2.67 16.58 0.71
N GLY A 136 -3.93 16.88 0.37
CA GLY A 136 -4.43 16.81 -1.01
C GLY A 136 -4.67 15.38 -1.51
N LEU A 137 -4.86 14.43 -0.60
CA LEU A 137 -5.03 13.01 -0.91
C LEU A 137 -6.36 12.47 -0.38
N VAL A 138 -6.96 11.53 -1.11
CA VAL A 138 -8.06 10.68 -0.64
C VAL A 138 -7.49 9.29 -0.37
N GLY A 139 -7.61 8.82 0.86
CA GLY A 139 -7.21 7.46 1.26
C GLY A 139 -8.39 6.49 1.26
N PHE A 140 -8.28 5.41 0.48
CA PHE A 140 -9.26 4.30 0.48
C PHE A 140 -8.91 3.25 1.53
N GLU A 141 -9.60 2.12 1.52
CA GLU A 141 -9.43 1.04 2.47
C GLU A 141 -7.97 0.53 2.53
N PHE A 142 -7.53 0.21 3.75
CA PHE A 142 -6.23 -0.38 3.97
C PHE A 142 -6.15 -1.80 3.42
N MET A 143 -5.02 -2.11 2.82
CA MET A 143 -4.66 -3.38 2.21
C MET A 143 -3.64 -4.12 3.09
N GLU A 144 -3.51 -5.43 2.92
CA GLU A 144 -2.47 -6.21 3.56
C GLU A 144 -1.10 -5.93 2.89
N ALA A 145 -0.02 -5.97 3.66
CA ALA A 145 1.34 -5.83 3.14
C ALA A 145 2.34 -6.70 3.90
N GLY A 146 1.85 -7.84 4.39
CA GLY A 146 2.58 -8.85 5.12
C GLY A 146 3.05 -8.43 6.51
N THR A 147 3.63 -9.41 7.20
CA THR A 147 4.47 -9.19 8.37
C THR A 147 5.92 -9.21 7.89
N ARG A 148 6.66 -8.16 8.23
CA ARG A 148 8.03 -7.94 7.79
C ARG A 148 8.99 -8.53 8.81
N SER A 149 10.06 -9.11 8.28
CA SER A 149 11.07 -9.81 9.04
C SER A 149 12.44 -9.61 8.38
N PHE A 150 13.51 -9.74 9.15
CA PHE A 150 14.86 -9.54 8.62
C PHE A 150 15.27 -10.69 7.70
N TYR A 151 15.98 -10.34 6.62
CA TYR A 151 16.76 -11.29 5.84
C TYR A 151 18.14 -10.73 5.51
N THR A 152 19.15 -11.61 5.50
CA THR A 152 20.56 -11.23 5.43
C THR A 152 21.33 -12.11 4.45
N THR A 153 22.48 -11.61 4.00
CA THR A 153 23.40 -12.34 3.11
C THR A 153 23.93 -13.59 3.79
N GLU A 154 24.50 -14.51 3.02
CA GLU A 154 24.94 -15.82 3.51
C GLU A 154 25.96 -15.70 4.66
N GLU A 155 26.81 -14.68 4.62
CA GLU A 155 27.88 -14.39 5.60
C GLU A 155 27.36 -13.90 6.94
N HIS A 156 26.10 -13.46 7.01
CA HIS A 156 25.53 -12.75 8.17
C HIS A 156 24.28 -13.43 8.74
N PRO A 157 24.34 -14.71 9.15
CA PRO A 157 23.19 -15.36 9.78
C PRO A 157 22.85 -14.68 11.13
N VAL A 158 21.57 -14.41 11.35
CA VAL A 158 21.06 -13.82 12.59
C VAL A 158 20.28 -14.87 13.37
N LYS A 159 20.68 -15.14 14.62
CA LYS A 159 20.01 -16.10 15.53
C LYS A 159 19.58 -15.46 16.84
N SER A 160 20.09 -14.27 17.12
CA SER A 160 19.86 -13.49 18.34
C SER A 160 19.97 -12.00 18.01
N ILE A 161 19.54 -11.13 18.94
CA ILE A 161 19.62 -9.68 18.72
C ILE A 161 21.08 -9.21 18.64
N GLU A 162 22.00 -9.90 19.32
CA GLU A 162 23.43 -9.60 19.29
C GLU A 162 24.04 -9.70 17.90
N ASP A 163 23.50 -10.59 17.05
CA ASP A 163 23.97 -10.80 15.67
C ASP A 163 23.61 -9.62 14.75
N MET A 164 22.66 -8.77 15.15
CA MET A 164 22.30 -7.56 14.39
C MET A 164 23.40 -6.48 14.47
N LYS A 165 24.31 -6.59 15.45
CA LYS A 165 25.28 -5.54 15.77
C LYS A 165 26.15 -5.18 14.56
N GLY A 166 25.99 -3.95 14.07
CA GLY A 166 26.79 -3.40 12.99
C GLY A 166 26.38 -3.85 11.59
N LEU A 167 25.37 -4.72 11.45
CA LEU A 167 24.86 -5.11 10.13
C LEU A 167 24.20 -3.92 9.44
N LYS A 168 24.57 -3.67 8.19
CA LYS A 168 23.94 -2.65 7.34
C LYS A 168 22.62 -3.20 6.81
N ILE A 169 21.53 -2.84 7.49
CA ILE A 169 20.20 -3.31 7.13
C ILE A 169 19.49 -2.24 6.33
N ARG A 170 19.10 -2.59 5.11
CA ARG A 170 18.23 -1.73 4.31
C ARG A 170 16.85 -1.61 4.93
N VAL A 171 16.37 -0.38 4.99
CA VAL A 171 14.99 -0.05 5.36
C VAL A 171 14.34 0.85 4.30
N GLN A 172 13.01 0.93 4.34
CA GLN A 172 12.30 2.02 3.66
C GLN A 172 12.71 3.37 4.26
N LYS A 173 12.60 4.45 3.47
CA LYS A 173 12.94 5.81 3.89
C LYS A 173 11.93 6.32 4.94
N SER A 174 12.10 5.96 6.20
CA SER A 174 11.23 6.35 7.31
C SER A 174 12.04 6.52 8.59
N PRO A 175 11.84 7.63 9.34
CA PRO A 175 12.48 7.81 10.65
C PRO A 175 12.19 6.67 11.63
N ILE A 176 10.97 6.11 11.60
CA ILE A 176 10.57 4.97 12.47
C ILE A 176 11.39 3.73 12.12
N SER A 177 11.52 3.40 10.83
CA SER A 177 12.29 2.23 10.39
C SER A 177 13.79 2.38 10.66
N ILE A 178 14.32 3.59 10.52
CA ILE A 178 15.72 3.91 10.85
C ILE A 178 15.97 3.72 12.35
N SER A 179 15.13 4.30 13.20
CA SER A 179 15.25 4.19 14.65
C SER A 179 15.16 2.72 15.10
N MET A 180 14.18 1.98 14.59
CA MET A 180 14.00 0.56 14.89
C MET A 180 15.27 -0.26 14.63
N VAL A 181 15.87 -0.15 13.42
CA VAL A 181 17.07 -0.90 13.07
C VAL A 181 18.26 -0.51 13.95
N ASN A 182 18.42 0.78 14.23
CA ASN A 182 19.51 1.25 15.09
C ASN A 182 19.36 0.76 16.53
N LEU A 183 18.13 0.70 17.05
CA LEU A 183 17.84 0.22 18.41
C LEU A 183 18.09 -1.28 18.59
N VAL A 184 17.90 -2.08 17.54
CA VAL A 184 18.29 -3.50 17.56
C VAL A 184 19.79 -3.70 17.28
N GLY A 185 20.58 -2.63 17.18
CA GLY A 185 22.05 -2.68 17.03
C GLY A 185 22.56 -2.69 15.59
N GLY A 186 21.66 -2.71 14.60
CA GLY A 186 22.02 -2.59 13.19
C GLY A 186 22.37 -1.17 12.78
N VAL A 187 22.76 -1.01 11.52
CA VAL A 187 23.02 0.27 10.87
C VAL A 187 22.01 0.45 9.75
N ALA A 188 20.98 1.27 9.99
CA ALA A 188 19.93 1.50 9.02
C ALA A 188 20.45 2.17 7.75
N THR A 189 20.17 1.58 6.59
CA THR A 189 20.54 2.12 5.27
C THR A 189 19.28 2.38 4.43
N PRO A 190 18.69 3.58 4.47
CA PRO A 190 17.45 3.88 3.77
C PRO A 190 17.67 3.96 2.25
N MET A 191 16.95 3.15 1.47
CA MET A 191 17.05 3.16 -0.01
C MET A 191 15.75 2.71 -0.70
N ASN A 192 15.65 2.99 -2.00
CA ASN A 192 14.47 2.62 -2.79
C ASN A 192 14.40 1.10 -2.98
N TYR A 193 13.18 0.56 -3.14
CA TYR A 193 12.98 -0.89 -3.22
C TYR A 193 13.68 -1.52 -4.44
N GLY A 194 13.67 -0.84 -5.59
CA GLY A 194 14.34 -1.30 -6.80
C GLY A 194 15.87 -1.38 -6.72
N GLU A 195 16.50 -0.82 -5.68
CA GLU A 195 17.96 -0.80 -5.49
C GLU A 195 18.45 -1.94 -4.57
N VAL A 196 17.53 -2.67 -3.93
CA VAL A 196 17.86 -3.58 -2.83
C VAL A 196 18.58 -4.83 -3.32
N PHE A 197 18.09 -5.47 -4.39
CA PHE A 197 18.72 -6.68 -4.94
C PHE A 197 20.19 -6.44 -5.30
N SER A 198 20.48 -5.39 -6.06
CA SER A 198 21.85 -5.06 -6.46
C SER A 198 22.71 -4.66 -5.27
N SER A 199 22.15 -3.96 -4.28
CA SER A 199 22.87 -3.57 -3.06
C SER A 199 23.23 -4.77 -2.17
N LEU A 200 22.36 -5.79 -2.09
CA LEU A 200 22.67 -7.07 -1.44
C LEU A 200 23.76 -7.81 -2.22
N GLN A 201 23.58 -7.96 -3.53
CA GLN A 201 24.51 -8.69 -4.40
C GLN A 201 25.93 -8.11 -4.38
N THR A 202 26.04 -6.79 -4.27
CA THR A 202 27.34 -6.08 -4.26
C THR A 202 27.92 -5.88 -2.87
N GLY A 203 27.23 -6.29 -1.80
CA GLY A 203 27.68 -6.11 -0.40
C GLY A 203 27.66 -4.66 0.08
N VAL A 204 26.87 -3.79 -0.56
CA VAL A 204 26.63 -2.42 -0.05
C VAL A 204 25.83 -2.49 1.27
N ILE A 205 24.92 -3.46 1.36
CA ILE A 205 24.13 -3.80 2.54
C ILE A 205 24.27 -5.29 2.85
N ASP A 206 24.15 -5.62 4.13
CA ASP A 206 24.31 -6.98 4.67
C ASP A 206 22.96 -7.70 4.78
N GLY A 207 21.86 -6.94 4.66
CA GLY A 207 20.52 -7.46 4.72
C GLY A 207 19.46 -6.38 4.49
N ALA A 208 18.21 -6.79 4.57
CA ALA A 208 17.05 -5.92 4.52
C ALA A 208 15.91 -6.54 5.34
N GLU A 209 14.71 -5.99 5.21
CA GLU A 209 13.51 -6.53 5.83
C GLU A 209 12.32 -6.48 4.86
N ASN A 210 11.45 -7.48 4.92
CA ASN A 210 10.19 -7.55 4.16
C ASN A 210 9.37 -8.79 4.55
N ASP A 211 8.18 -8.93 3.97
CA ASP A 211 7.39 -10.17 4.02
C ASP A 211 7.86 -11.21 2.99
N TYR A 212 7.36 -12.45 3.09
CA TYR A 212 7.74 -13.55 2.20
C TYR A 212 7.36 -13.34 0.74
N VAL A 213 6.21 -12.72 0.45
CA VAL A 213 5.78 -12.44 -0.93
C VAL A 213 6.72 -11.46 -1.59
N SER A 214 7.04 -10.36 -0.91
CA SER A 214 7.99 -9.36 -1.40
C SER A 214 9.40 -9.94 -1.52
N TYR A 215 9.84 -10.77 -0.57
CA TYR A 215 11.13 -11.45 -0.60
C TYR A 215 11.27 -12.43 -1.78
N LEU A 216 10.20 -13.18 -2.08
CA LEU A 216 10.15 -14.07 -3.25
C LEU A 216 10.08 -13.30 -4.56
N THR A 217 9.12 -12.37 -4.71
CA THR A 217 8.83 -11.72 -6.00
C THR A 217 9.91 -10.75 -6.47
N SER A 218 10.75 -10.27 -5.56
CA SER A 218 11.94 -9.46 -5.89
C SER A 218 13.19 -10.28 -6.20
N GLY A 219 13.20 -11.58 -5.91
CA GLY A 219 14.40 -12.41 -6.01
C GLY A 219 15.42 -12.17 -4.89
N HIS A 220 15.14 -11.37 -3.87
CA HIS A 220 16.10 -11.08 -2.79
C HIS A 220 16.60 -12.36 -2.10
N TYR A 221 15.78 -13.41 -2.08
CA TYR A 221 16.14 -14.70 -1.49
C TYR A 221 17.35 -15.37 -2.13
N GLU A 222 17.67 -15.03 -3.38
CA GLU A 222 18.80 -15.59 -4.12
C GLU A 222 20.15 -15.03 -3.64
N VAL A 223 20.15 -13.82 -3.06
CA VAL A 223 21.35 -13.09 -2.61
C VAL A 223 21.38 -12.85 -1.10
N ALA A 224 20.28 -13.13 -0.41
CA ALA A 224 20.14 -13.01 1.04
C ALA A 224 19.38 -14.21 1.63
N PRO A 225 20.00 -15.41 1.69
CA PRO A 225 19.32 -16.67 1.95
C PRO A 225 19.06 -16.97 3.44
N ASN A 226 19.40 -16.06 4.35
CA ASN A 226 19.08 -16.19 5.77
C ASN A 226 17.83 -15.35 6.07
N TYR A 227 16.78 -15.94 6.63
CA TYR A 227 15.54 -15.24 6.99
C TYR A 227 15.21 -15.48 8.47
N VAL A 228 14.95 -14.43 9.24
CA VAL A 228 14.67 -14.52 10.68
C VAL A 228 13.24 -14.08 10.95
N GLU A 229 12.40 -14.98 11.45
CA GLU A 229 10.97 -14.68 11.72
C GLU A 229 10.79 -13.85 12.99
N ASP A 230 11.20 -12.58 12.93
CA ASP A 230 11.14 -11.66 14.06
C ASP A 230 9.88 -10.78 14.09
N GLY A 231 9.20 -10.67 12.94
CA GLY A 231 7.87 -10.06 12.81
C GLY A 231 7.77 -8.62 13.29
N HIS A 232 8.85 -7.84 13.19
CA HIS A 232 8.99 -6.52 13.79
C HIS A 232 7.96 -5.49 13.29
N LEU A 233 7.51 -5.60 12.03
CA LEU A 233 6.59 -4.64 11.43
C LEU A 233 5.45 -5.35 10.69
N SER A 234 4.26 -4.77 10.69
CA SER A 234 3.16 -5.19 9.81
C SER A 234 2.37 -3.99 9.31
N PRO A 235 3.02 -3.08 8.56
CA PRO A 235 2.36 -1.91 8.02
C PRO A 235 1.26 -2.34 7.05
N PRO A 236 0.13 -1.63 6.97
CA PRO A 236 -0.78 -1.77 5.84
C PRO A 236 -0.20 -1.09 4.59
N ALA A 237 -0.73 -1.49 3.44
CA ALA A 237 -0.66 -0.67 2.22
C ALA A 237 -1.99 0.09 2.04
N ILE A 238 -2.00 1.08 1.15
CA ILE A 238 -3.20 1.87 0.86
C ILE A 238 -3.17 2.40 -0.57
N LEU A 239 -4.34 2.39 -1.22
CA LEU A 239 -4.57 3.13 -2.45
C LEU A 239 -4.92 4.58 -2.10
N ILE A 240 -4.21 5.54 -2.69
CA ILE A 240 -4.48 6.96 -2.53
C ILE A 240 -4.75 7.62 -3.89
N MET A 241 -5.60 8.64 -3.89
CA MET A 241 -5.96 9.43 -5.08
C MET A 241 -5.70 10.91 -4.86
N ASN A 242 -5.36 11.65 -5.91
CA ASN A 242 -5.36 13.10 -5.88
C ASN A 242 -6.77 13.62 -5.49
N LYS A 243 -6.85 14.40 -4.41
CA LYS A 243 -8.13 14.86 -3.87
C LYS A 243 -8.89 15.77 -4.82
N ALA A 244 -8.21 16.73 -5.43
CA ALA A 244 -8.86 17.66 -6.36
C ALA A 244 -9.45 16.92 -7.57
N LYS A 245 -8.72 15.93 -8.10
CA LYS A 245 -9.22 15.05 -9.16
C LYS A 245 -10.44 14.26 -8.68
N PHE A 246 -10.39 13.61 -7.52
CA PHE A 246 -11.52 12.86 -7.00
C PHE A 246 -12.76 13.74 -6.82
N ASP A 247 -12.62 14.89 -6.20
CA ASP A 247 -13.71 15.85 -5.95
C ASP A 247 -14.32 16.38 -7.26
N SER A 248 -13.53 16.51 -8.33
CA SER A 248 -14.00 16.94 -9.65
C SER A 248 -14.87 15.91 -10.38
N LEU A 249 -14.81 14.64 -9.98
CA LEU A 249 -15.59 13.59 -10.62
C LEU A 249 -17.07 13.66 -10.21
N PRO A 250 -18.02 13.29 -11.10
CA PRO A 250 -19.40 13.07 -10.73
C PRO A 250 -19.58 12.14 -9.52
N GLU A 251 -20.63 12.36 -8.72
CA GLU A 251 -20.87 11.58 -7.50
C GLU A 251 -20.98 10.07 -7.76
N ASN A 252 -21.65 9.67 -8.85
CA ASN A 252 -21.72 8.26 -9.25
C ASN A 252 -20.33 7.67 -9.56
N HIS A 253 -19.42 8.44 -10.14
CA HIS A 253 -18.04 8.00 -10.40
C HIS A 253 -17.23 7.88 -9.12
N ARG A 254 -17.36 8.86 -8.20
CA ARG A 254 -16.72 8.80 -6.87
C ARG A 254 -17.19 7.57 -6.08
N ASN A 255 -18.49 7.30 -6.10
CA ASN A 255 -19.09 6.13 -5.44
C ASN A 255 -18.63 4.82 -6.08
N ALA A 256 -18.52 4.76 -7.41
CA ALA A 256 -17.99 3.60 -8.13
C ALA A 256 -16.54 3.30 -7.74
N ILE A 257 -15.68 4.33 -7.68
CA ILE A 257 -14.28 4.22 -7.26
C ILE A 257 -14.18 3.75 -5.81
N ALA A 258 -14.90 4.40 -4.88
CA ALA A 258 -14.86 4.04 -3.46
C ALA A 258 -15.33 2.60 -3.22
N LYS A 259 -16.42 2.18 -3.90
CA LYS A 259 -16.89 0.80 -3.82
C LYS A 259 -15.88 -0.20 -4.39
N ALA A 260 -15.29 0.11 -5.54
CA ALA A 260 -14.27 -0.74 -6.16
C ALA A 260 -13.02 -0.87 -5.28
N ALA A 261 -12.57 0.21 -4.66
CA ALA A 261 -11.40 0.21 -3.77
C ALA A 261 -11.64 -0.67 -2.55
N LYS A 262 -12.82 -0.56 -1.92
CA LYS A 262 -13.22 -1.40 -0.78
C LYS A 262 -13.20 -2.88 -1.12
N GLU A 263 -13.85 -3.27 -2.22
CA GLU A 263 -13.93 -4.68 -2.62
C GLU A 263 -12.56 -5.22 -3.06
N ALA A 264 -11.75 -4.40 -3.75
CA ALA A 264 -10.39 -4.77 -4.12
C ALA A 264 -9.47 -4.96 -2.90
N ALA A 265 -9.58 -4.11 -1.88
CA ALA A 265 -8.82 -4.25 -0.63
C ALA A 265 -9.20 -5.54 0.12
N ILE A 266 -10.48 -5.90 0.19
CA ILE A 266 -10.93 -7.15 0.84
C ILE A 266 -10.42 -8.37 0.05
N PHE A 267 -10.56 -8.33 -1.28
CA PHE A 267 -10.02 -9.37 -2.17
C PHE A 267 -8.51 -9.55 -1.99
N GLU A 268 -7.79 -8.44 -1.92
CA GLU A 268 -6.34 -8.43 -1.75
C GLU A 268 -5.90 -9.04 -0.41
N ARG A 269 -6.57 -8.70 0.69
CA ARG A 269 -6.24 -9.23 2.02
C ARG A 269 -6.28 -10.77 2.05
N ASP A 270 -7.29 -11.37 1.43
CA ASP A 270 -7.39 -12.84 1.32
C ASP A 270 -6.28 -13.41 0.44
N LEU A 271 -6.03 -12.77 -0.70
CA LEU A 271 -4.98 -13.19 -1.64
C LEU A 271 -3.59 -13.13 -0.99
N MET A 272 -3.26 -12.06 -0.26
CA MET A 272 -1.97 -11.87 0.38
C MET A 272 -1.72 -12.86 1.53
N ILE A 273 -2.74 -13.22 2.31
CA ILE A 273 -2.59 -14.22 3.37
C ILE A 273 -2.19 -15.57 2.76
N ARG A 274 -2.88 -15.99 1.69
CA ARG A 274 -2.57 -17.24 1.00
C ARG A 274 -1.19 -17.18 0.32
N ALA A 275 -0.91 -16.09 -0.38
CA ALA A 275 0.37 -15.91 -1.07
C ALA A 275 1.57 -15.90 -0.11
N ASN A 276 1.44 -15.38 1.11
CA ASN A 276 2.52 -15.43 2.10
C ASN A 276 2.88 -16.84 2.55
N ILE A 277 1.87 -17.71 2.72
CA ILE A 277 2.09 -19.13 3.07
C ILE A 277 2.82 -19.81 1.92
N GLU A 278 2.31 -19.67 0.70
CA GLU A 278 2.93 -20.26 -0.50
C GLU A 278 4.34 -19.71 -0.76
N ALA A 279 4.57 -18.42 -0.50
CA ALA A 279 5.87 -17.79 -0.71
C ALA A 279 6.91 -18.35 0.28
N LYS A 280 6.54 -18.54 1.55
CA LYS A 280 7.39 -19.21 2.55
C LYS A 280 7.79 -20.61 2.08
N GLU A 281 6.83 -21.41 1.62
CA GLU A 281 7.09 -22.76 1.10
C GLU A 281 8.07 -22.75 -0.07
N LYS A 282 7.88 -21.81 -1.03
CA LYS A 282 8.75 -21.69 -2.20
C LYS A 282 10.17 -21.28 -1.85
N VAL A 283 10.37 -20.28 -0.98
CA VAL A 283 11.72 -19.84 -0.62
C VAL A 283 12.46 -20.89 0.22
N VAL A 284 11.76 -21.62 1.10
CA VAL A 284 12.34 -22.75 1.84
C VAL A 284 12.75 -23.87 0.88
N ALA A 285 11.89 -24.20 -0.10
CA ALA A 285 12.23 -25.19 -1.14
C ALA A 285 13.42 -24.74 -2.02
N ALA A 286 13.63 -23.43 -2.16
CA ALA A 286 14.77 -22.83 -2.85
C ALA A 286 16.05 -22.76 -1.99
N GLY A 287 16.03 -23.25 -0.74
CA GLY A 287 17.21 -23.36 0.12
C GLY A 287 17.38 -22.24 1.16
N VAL A 288 16.39 -21.37 1.33
CA VAL A 288 16.43 -20.33 2.37
C VAL A 288 16.43 -20.96 3.77
N LYS A 289 17.33 -20.45 4.62
CA LYS A 289 17.45 -20.83 6.03
C LYS A 289 16.53 -19.94 6.87
N VAL A 290 15.34 -20.45 7.16
CA VAL A 290 14.38 -19.77 8.04
C VAL A 290 14.71 -20.08 9.50
N THR A 291 14.98 -19.05 10.28
CA THR A 291 15.25 -19.12 11.72
C THR A 291 14.08 -18.53 12.50
N VAL A 292 13.49 -19.33 13.37
CA VAL A 292 12.49 -18.87 14.34
C VAL A 292 13.22 -18.58 15.66
N ILE A 293 13.03 -17.38 16.20
CA ILE A 293 13.71 -16.90 17.40
C ILE A 293 12.72 -16.47 18.48
N ASP A 294 13.20 -16.32 19.72
CA ASP A 294 12.47 -15.55 20.73
C ASP A 294 12.59 -14.05 20.40
N ASN A 295 11.46 -13.43 20.08
CA ASN A 295 11.40 -12.02 19.70
C ASN A 295 11.36 -11.06 20.88
N THR A 296 11.34 -11.57 22.12
CA THR A 296 11.30 -10.74 23.32
C THR A 296 12.43 -9.70 23.37
N PRO A 297 13.70 -10.04 23.09
CA PRO A 297 14.78 -9.04 23.06
C PRO A 297 14.57 -7.97 21.99
N PHE A 298 14.11 -8.34 20.79
CA PHE A 298 13.79 -7.40 19.71
C PHE A 298 12.66 -6.45 20.11
N GLN A 299 11.58 -6.98 20.68
CA GLN A 299 10.45 -6.20 21.19
C GLN A 299 10.85 -5.21 22.27
N GLN A 300 11.72 -5.61 23.20
CA GLN A 300 12.21 -4.75 24.27
C GLN A 300 13.11 -3.64 23.74
N ALA A 301 14.04 -3.96 22.83
CA ALA A 301 14.98 -3.00 22.27
C ALA A 301 14.31 -1.84 21.54
N VAL A 302 13.19 -2.10 20.86
CA VAL A 302 12.48 -1.09 20.06
C VAL A 302 11.39 -0.32 20.81
N GLN A 303 11.18 -0.58 22.11
CA GLN A 303 10.22 0.20 22.91
C GLN A 303 10.47 1.72 22.87
N PRO A 304 11.72 2.22 22.91
CA PRO A 304 11.99 3.66 22.85
C PRO A 304 11.44 4.36 21.60
N VAL A 305 11.25 3.65 20.48
CA VAL A 305 10.66 4.21 19.26
C VAL A 305 9.32 4.89 19.55
N TYR A 306 8.50 4.35 20.44
CA TYR A 306 7.19 4.92 20.76
C TYR A 306 7.28 6.33 21.37
N GLU A 307 8.34 6.59 22.14
CA GLU A 307 8.58 7.86 22.82
C GLU A 307 9.17 8.92 21.87
N GLU A 308 9.88 8.49 20.82
CA GLU A 308 10.42 9.38 19.78
C GLU A 308 9.31 10.03 18.92
N PHE A 309 8.12 9.43 18.88
CA PHE A 309 6.97 9.93 18.11
C PHE A 309 5.77 10.25 19.00
N PRO A 310 5.87 11.23 19.92
CA PRO A 310 4.86 11.49 20.95
C PRO A 310 3.49 11.89 20.38
N LYS A 311 3.46 12.46 19.16
CA LYS A 311 2.23 12.81 18.44
C LYS A 311 1.37 11.58 18.08
N LEU A 312 1.97 10.39 18.02
CA LEU A 312 1.27 9.15 17.71
C LEU A 312 0.70 8.47 18.96
N LEU A 313 1.18 8.82 20.17
CA LEU A 313 0.78 8.17 21.42
C LEU A 313 -0.74 8.13 21.68
N PRO A 314 -1.53 9.18 21.35
CA PRO A 314 -2.99 9.09 21.49
C PRO A 314 -3.60 7.96 20.64
N LEU A 315 -3.14 7.78 19.40
CA LEU A 315 -3.57 6.69 18.53
C LEU A 315 -3.04 5.34 19.02
N VAL A 316 -1.78 5.28 19.49
CA VAL A 316 -1.20 4.05 20.08
C VAL A 316 -2.07 3.52 21.22
N ASN A 317 -2.50 4.39 22.12
CA ASN A 317 -3.32 3.98 23.27
C ASN A 317 -4.67 3.40 22.84
N ARG A 318 -5.32 4.02 21.84
CA ARG A 318 -6.57 3.51 21.25
C ARG A 318 -6.36 2.17 20.57
N ILE A 319 -5.29 2.02 19.80
CA ILE A 319 -4.94 0.75 19.13
C ILE A 319 -4.76 -0.36 20.15
N LYS A 320 -3.97 -0.14 21.21
CA LYS A 320 -3.72 -1.15 22.25
C LYS A 320 -5.01 -1.59 22.97
N ALA A 321 -6.00 -0.70 23.07
CA ALA A 321 -7.30 -0.95 23.70
C ALA A 321 -8.27 -1.76 22.81
N VAL A 322 -8.00 -1.91 21.51
CA VAL A 322 -8.79 -2.78 20.64
C VAL A 322 -8.58 -4.24 21.08
N LYS A 323 -9.68 -4.88 21.50
CA LYS A 323 -9.70 -6.27 21.95
C LYS A 323 -9.64 -7.22 20.80
#